data_AF-A0AAD5EW73-F1
#
_entry.id   AF-A0AAD5EW73-F1
#
_cell.length_a   1.000
_cell.length_b   1.000
_cell.length_c   1.000
_cell.angle_alpha   90.00
_cell.angle_beta   90.00
_cell.angle_gamma   90.00
#
_symmetry.space_group_name_H-M   'P 1'
#
loop_
_entity.id
_entity.type
_entity.pdbx_description
1 polymer ?
#
loop_
_entity_poly.entity_id
_entity_poly.type
_entity_poly.pdbx_seq_one_letter_code
_entity_poly.pdbx_strand_id
1 'polypeptide(L)'
;MESMQMNKKYSDCHPKGKPGVRFPLADVPVDPYNVGARRTHIEAFLRHMELYDEKTLAEAKAESIAILSLRLHQEGLERVGTPFFEFLVDVGVWMFFFKGENPSPIWPWNVPPPRQDDLAQGASPLYAAWLKDEAKKEASKKPEAPNDPATTVAQPTEQAVAAHAAEASIASTSTLPSAPETETETTTAPPARVLPPAQGLSSSRWADEMEIDDDPPALPHTVTLSPKVTEQNRGELLAPKEPSRSKRLDIWRALNRSDLFVAPVCGPFEVLLPEWLDFNALVWGPKGADFAYMHKELIDEDLVITWATTNKGVPSKLIVGFRDGKVGSHIPLCKMDRLGLLFTRVTNWAVDAYAGNPKSLASSLGVARVLDNESMYEPFKPRGSLSKAWQDIKESMHHAHRRAGDASAFKEKLAPQVVEILKTCNPAQNIKTWALGQRATSRFRIMLATLIWQELGDDKAKLAAYNWSREANASLANNTGASQ
;
A
#
# COMPACT_ATOMS: atom_id res chain seq x y z
N MET A 1 4.72 -37.21 6.86
CA MET A 1 4.64 -36.98 5.40
C MET A 1 3.46 -36.06 5.16
N GLU A 2 3.71 -34.76 5.15
CA GLU A 2 2.66 -33.76 4.94
C GLU A 2 2.44 -33.58 3.44
N SER A 3 1.18 -33.51 3.03
CA SER A 3 0.82 -33.23 1.64
C SER A 3 1.18 -31.79 1.33
N MET A 4 2.27 -31.57 0.58
CA MET A 4 2.45 -30.31 -0.15
C MET A 4 1.19 -30.10 -0.99
N GLN A 5 0.42 -29.06 -0.67
CA GLN A 5 -0.82 -28.74 -1.37
C GLN A 5 -0.46 -28.18 -2.74
N MET A 6 -0.26 -29.08 -3.71
CA MET A 6 0.15 -28.74 -5.06
C MET A 6 -0.99 -27.95 -5.71
N ASN A 7 -0.73 -26.68 -6.02
CA ASN A 7 -1.61 -25.89 -6.86
C ASN A 7 -1.85 -26.66 -8.16
N LYS A 8 -3.12 -26.97 -8.44
CA LYS A 8 -3.49 -27.88 -9.52
C LYS A 8 -3.54 -27.10 -10.84
N LYS A 9 -2.83 -27.57 -11.86
CA LYS A 9 -2.97 -26.99 -13.20
C LYS A 9 -4.40 -27.23 -13.67
N TYR A 10 -5.01 -26.24 -14.29
CA TYR A 10 -6.36 -26.37 -14.83
C TYR A 10 -6.49 -27.51 -15.87
N SER A 11 -5.39 -27.84 -16.56
CA SER A 11 -5.26 -29.02 -17.45
C SER A 11 -5.53 -30.37 -16.79
N ASP A 12 -5.34 -30.44 -15.47
CA ASP A 12 -5.42 -31.65 -14.67
C ASP A 12 -6.80 -31.73 -13.96
N CYS A 13 -7.61 -30.67 -14.08
CA CYS A 13 -8.95 -30.61 -13.52
C CYS A 13 -9.92 -31.48 -14.33
N HIS A 14 -10.90 -32.03 -13.62
CA HIS A 14 -11.85 -33.00 -14.14
C HIS A 14 -13.24 -32.66 -13.62
N PRO A 15 -14.30 -32.93 -14.39
CA PRO A 15 -15.67 -32.73 -13.91
C PRO A 15 -15.96 -33.61 -12.70
N LYS A 16 -16.89 -33.18 -11.84
CA LYS A 16 -17.21 -33.89 -10.59
C LYS A 16 -17.70 -35.31 -10.90
N GLY A 17 -17.04 -36.32 -10.33
CA GLY A 17 -17.36 -37.73 -10.59
C GLY A 17 -16.84 -38.30 -11.91
N LYS A 18 -16.06 -37.54 -12.70
CA LYS A 18 -15.50 -37.95 -14.01
C LYS A 18 -13.95 -37.88 -14.02
N PRO A 19 -13.23 -38.57 -13.12
CA PRO A 19 -11.77 -38.51 -13.06
C PRO A 19 -11.13 -38.99 -14.36
N GLY A 20 -10.02 -38.35 -14.77
CA GLY A 20 -9.30 -38.67 -16.01
C GLY A 20 -9.88 -38.02 -17.28
N VAL A 21 -11.09 -37.46 -17.24
CA VAL A 21 -11.64 -36.70 -18.37
C VAL A 21 -10.93 -35.35 -18.45
N ARG A 22 -9.93 -35.25 -19.33
CA ARG A 22 -9.11 -34.05 -19.53
C ARG A 22 -9.88 -32.97 -20.30
N PHE A 23 -9.64 -31.70 -19.99
CA PHE A 23 -10.19 -30.57 -20.74
C PHE A 23 -9.68 -30.57 -22.19
N PRO A 24 -10.55 -30.63 -23.22
CA PRO A 24 -10.11 -30.77 -24.62
C PRO A 24 -9.26 -29.62 -25.15
N LEU A 25 -9.40 -28.41 -24.60
CA LEU A 25 -8.66 -27.22 -25.05
C LEU A 25 -7.44 -26.90 -24.16
N ALA A 26 -7.03 -27.81 -23.27
CA ALA A 26 -5.95 -27.57 -22.30
C ALA A 26 -4.57 -27.26 -22.94
N ASP A 27 -4.31 -27.78 -24.14
CA ASP A 27 -3.07 -27.56 -24.89
C ASP A 27 -3.25 -26.59 -26.08
N VAL A 28 -4.45 -26.03 -26.27
CA VAL A 28 -4.73 -25.12 -27.39
C VAL A 28 -4.10 -23.75 -27.07
N PRO A 29 -3.22 -23.22 -27.94
CA PRO A 29 -2.60 -21.92 -27.70
C PRO A 29 -3.65 -20.82 -27.79
N VAL A 30 -3.93 -20.17 -26.65
CA VAL A 30 -4.81 -19.00 -26.55
C VAL A 30 -3.96 -17.79 -26.22
N ASP A 31 -4.04 -16.75 -27.05
CA ASP A 31 -3.45 -15.45 -26.74
C ASP A 31 -4.08 -14.89 -25.45
N PRO A 32 -3.31 -14.75 -24.35
CA PRO A 32 -3.83 -14.25 -23.09
C PRO A 32 -4.17 -12.76 -23.11
N TYR A 33 -3.81 -12.01 -24.15
CA TYR A 33 -4.15 -10.59 -24.25
C TYR A 33 -5.45 -10.35 -25.03
N ASN A 34 -5.83 -11.27 -25.92
CA ASN A 34 -7.12 -11.24 -26.62
C ASN A 34 -8.31 -11.56 -25.67
N VAL A 35 -9.13 -10.54 -25.38
CA VAL A 35 -10.29 -10.63 -24.47
C VAL A 35 -11.29 -11.70 -24.93
N GLY A 36 -11.59 -11.77 -26.23
CA GLY A 36 -12.53 -12.74 -26.78
C GLY A 36 -12.01 -14.17 -26.63
N ALA A 37 -10.75 -14.41 -26.99
CA ALA A 37 -10.13 -15.73 -26.91
C ALA A 37 -10.04 -16.24 -25.45
N ARG A 38 -9.65 -15.37 -24.49
CA ARG A 38 -9.70 -15.69 -23.06
C ARG A 38 -11.10 -16.09 -22.61
N ARG A 39 -12.12 -15.29 -22.91
CA ARG A 39 -13.50 -15.52 -22.46
C ARG A 39 -14.08 -16.81 -23.02
N THR A 40 -13.88 -17.09 -24.31
CA THR A 40 -14.27 -18.36 -24.93
C THR A 40 -13.58 -19.55 -24.26
N HIS A 41 -12.30 -19.44 -23.89
CA HIS A 41 -11.58 -20.51 -23.19
C HIS A 41 -12.09 -20.71 -21.76
N ILE A 42 -12.34 -19.63 -21.00
CA ILE A 42 -12.92 -19.70 -19.64
C ILE A 42 -14.31 -20.34 -19.69
N GLU A 43 -15.17 -19.91 -20.60
CA GLU A 43 -16.50 -20.49 -20.80
C GLU A 43 -16.41 -21.99 -21.15
N ALA A 44 -15.56 -22.37 -22.11
CA ALA A 44 -15.37 -23.77 -22.49
C ALA A 44 -14.88 -24.62 -21.30
N PHE A 45 -14.02 -24.07 -20.45
CA PHE A 45 -13.54 -24.74 -19.25
C PHE A 45 -14.65 -24.88 -18.18
N LEU A 46 -15.45 -23.84 -17.94
CA LEU A 46 -16.59 -23.91 -17.02
C LEU A 46 -17.66 -24.90 -17.50
N ARG A 47 -17.92 -24.96 -18.82
CA ARG A 47 -18.82 -25.96 -19.43
C ARG A 47 -18.27 -27.37 -19.25
N HIS A 48 -16.97 -27.57 -19.47
CA HIS A 48 -16.30 -28.85 -19.24
C HIS A 48 -16.41 -29.29 -17.77
N MET A 49 -16.18 -28.38 -16.82
CA MET A 49 -16.26 -28.65 -15.38
C MET A 49 -17.69 -28.81 -14.84
N GLU A 50 -18.72 -28.66 -15.69
CA GLU A 50 -20.14 -28.67 -15.31
C GLU A 50 -20.52 -27.54 -14.32
N LEU A 51 -19.78 -26.43 -14.39
CA LEU A 51 -19.98 -25.22 -13.56
C LEU A 51 -20.59 -24.05 -14.36
N TYR A 52 -20.74 -24.17 -15.67
CA TYR A 52 -21.29 -23.10 -16.49
C TYR A 52 -22.79 -22.95 -16.28
N ASP A 53 -23.17 -21.76 -15.83
CA ASP A 53 -24.52 -21.20 -15.90
C ASP A 53 -24.39 -19.74 -16.37
N GLU A 54 -25.20 -19.33 -17.33
CA GLU A 54 -25.09 -18.01 -17.97
C GLU A 54 -25.37 -16.89 -16.96
N LYS A 55 -26.34 -17.11 -16.06
CA LYS A 55 -26.68 -16.15 -15.00
C LYS A 55 -25.53 -16.04 -13.99
N THR A 56 -25.00 -17.15 -13.51
CA THR A 56 -23.87 -17.19 -12.56
C THR A 56 -22.61 -16.56 -13.17
N LEU A 57 -22.36 -16.75 -14.47
CA LEU A 57 -21.25 -16.11 -15.18
C LEU A 57 -21.43 -14.58 -15.29
N ALA A 58 -22.67 -14.13 -15.54
CA ALA A 58 -23.00 -12.70 -15.54
C ALA A 58 -22.87 -12.06 -14.14
N GLU A 59 -23.33 -12.75 -13.09
CA GLU A 59 -23.16 -12.35 -11.68
C GLU A 59 -21.67 -12.26 -11.30
N ALA A 60 -20.88 -13.30 -11.60
CA ALA A 60 -19.42 -13.32 -11.38
C ALA A 60 -18.70 -12.15 -12.07
N LYS A 61 -19.11 -11.82 -13.30
CA LYS A 61 -18.57 -10.69 -14.07
C LYS A 61 -18.96 -9.34 -13.46
N ALA A 62 -20.22 -9.18 -13.05
CA ALA A 62 -20.70 -7.96 -12.41
C ALA A 62 -20.00 -7.70 -11.06
N GLU A 63 -19.85 -8.72 -10.21
CA GLU A 63 -19.10 -8.64 -8.96
C GLU A 63 -17.62 -8.30 -9.22
N SER A 64 -16.99 -8.96 -10.19
CA SER A 64 -15.59 -8.68 -10.57
C SER A 64 -15.39 -7.25 -11.06
N ILE A 65 -16.32 -6.72 -11.87
CA ILE A 65 -16.31 -5.32 -12.30
C ILE A 65 -16.46 -4.36 -11.11
N ALA A 66 -17.40 -4.63 -10.19
CA ALA A 66 -17.63 -3.78 -9.02
C ALA A 66 -16.43 -3.75 -8.07
N ILE A 67 -15.88 -4.91 -7.70
CA ILE A 67 -14.70 -5.03 -6.83
C ILE A 67 -13.48 -4.36 -7.46
N LEU A 68 -13.24 -4.59 -8.76
CA LEU A 68 -12.10 -3.99 -9.46
C LEU A 68 -12.26 -2.47 -9.57
N SER A 69 -13.46 -1.98 -9.89
CA SER A 69 -13.70 -0.54 -10.05
C SER A 69 -13.57 0.21 -8.72
N LEU A 70 -14.15 -0.32 -7.64
CA LEU A 70 -13.98 0.25 -6.30
C LEU A 70 -12.49 0.37 -5.94
N ARG A 71 -11.72 -0.70 -6.17
CA ARG A 71 -10.28 -0.72 -5.92
C ARG A 71 -9.51 0.31 -6.74
N LEU A 72 -9.77 0.40 -8.05
CA LEU A 72 -9.08 1.37 -8.91
C LEU A 72 -9.42 2.82 -8.54
N HIS A 73 -10.64 3.06 -8.05
CA HIS A 73 -11.07 4.37 -7.56
C HIS A 73 -10.39 4.74 -6.24
N GLN A 74 -10.29 3.80 -5.30
CA GLN A 74 -9.50 3.97 -4.07
C GLN A 74 -8.02 4.27 -4.36
N GLU A 75 -7.45 3.60 -5.38
CA GLU A 75 -6.09 3.86 -5.88
C GLU A 75 -5.93 5.22 -6.60
N GLY A 76 -6.98 6.06 -6.66
CA GLY A 76 -6.95 7.42 -7.22
C GLY A 76 -6.92 7.47 -8.75
N LEU A 77 -7.30 6.40 -9.43
CA LEU A 77 -7.16 6.29 -10.88
C LEU A 77 -8.39 6.80 -11.60
N GLU A 78 -8.28 7.93 -12.31
CA GLU A 78 -9.37 8.48 -13.12
C GLU A 78 -9.69 7.65 -14.38
N ARG A 79 -8.69 6.91 -14.88
CA ARG A 79 -8.77 6.10 -16.10
C ARG A 79 -7.75 4.97 -16.09
N VAL A 80 -8.10 3.85 -16.74
CA VAL A 80 -7.22 2.71 -16.99
C VAL A 80 -7.46 2.16 -18.39
N GLY A 81 -6.46 1.52 -19.00
CA GLY A 81 -6.59 0.88 -20.31
C GLY A 81 -7.64 -0.23 -20.34
N THR A 82 -8.42 -0.30 -21.43
CA THR A 82 -9.40 -1.38 -21.66
C THR A 82 -8.79 -2.78 -21.54
N PRO A 83 -7.61 -3.10 -22.12
CA PRO A 83 -7.04 -4.45 -22.06
C PRO A 83 -6.66 -4.87 -20.64
N PHE A 84 -6.12 -3.95 -19.84
CA PHE A 84 -5.78 -4.17 -18.43
C PHE A 84 -7.03 -4.46 -17.60
N PHE A 85 -8.06 -3.63 -17.74
CA PHE A 85 -9.31 -3.78 -16.98
C PHE A 85 -10.00 -5.11 -17.30
N GLU A 86 -10.19 -5.41 -18.59
CA GLU A 86 -10.85 -6.65 -19.02
C GLU A 86 -10.05 -7.91 -18.62
N PHE A 87 -8.71 -7.86 -18.65
CA PHE A 87 -7.87 -8.96 -18.15
C PHE A 87 -8.10 -9.20 -16.65
N LEU A 88 -8.13 -8.15 -15.83
CA LEU A 88 -8.36 -8.30 -14.39
C LEU A 88 -9.81 -8.71 -14.04
N VAL A 89 -10.81 -8.29 -14.83
CA VAL A 89 -12.19 -8.80 -14.70
C VAL A 89 -12.23 -10.31 -14.98
N ASP A 90 -11.57 -10.78 -16.05
CA ASP A 90 -11.57 -12.21 -16.39
C ASP A 90 -10.86 -13.06 -15.31
N VAL A 91 -9.78 -12.53 -14.70
CA VAL A 91 -9.12 -13.15 -13.53
C VAL A 91 -10.06 -13.18 -12.32
N GLY A 92 -10.85 -12.13 -12.10
CA GLY A 92 -11.87 -12.07 -11.05
C GLY A 92 -12.93 -13.16 -11.23
N VAL A 93 -13.46 -13.30 -12.45
CA VAL A 93 -14.44 -14.33 -12.82
C VAL A 93 -13.88 -15.73 -12.57
N TRP A 94 -12.63 -16.00 -12.95
CA TRP A 94 -11.98 -17.29 -12.66
C TRP A 94 -11.93 -17.57 -11.15
N MET A 95 -11.52 -16.58 -10.36
CA MET A 95 -11.43 -16.75 -8.90
C MET A 95 -12.80 -16.89 -8.23
N PHE A 96 -13.86 -16.31 -8.79
CA PHE A 96 -15.23 -16.48 -8.31
C PHE A 96 -15.67 -17.96 -8.38
N PHE A 97 -15.55 -18.58 -9.55
CA PHE A 97 -15.99 -19.97 -9.76
C PHE A 97 -15.19 -21.02 -8.97
N PHE A 98 -13.93 -20.73 -8.65
CA PHE A 98 -13.06 -21.67 -7.92
C PHE A 98 -12.74 -21.25 -6.47
N LYS A 99 -13.55 -20.34 -5.91
CA LYS A 99 -13.48 -19.89 -4.52
C LYS A 99 -13.87 -21.03 -3.57
N GLY A 100 -12.88 -21.56 -2.85
CA GLY A 100 -13.09 -22.63 -1.85
C GLY A 100 -12.79 -24.04 -2.35
N GLU A 101 -12.51 -24.23 -3.64
CA GLU A 101 -11.97 -25.48 -4.16
C GLU A 101 -10.56 -25.77 -3.60
N ASN A 102 -10.26 -27.04 -3.31
CA ASN A 102 -8.97 -27.44 -2.76
C ASN A 102 -8.45 -28.76 -3.37
N PRO A 103 -7.39 -28.72 -4.20
CA PRO A 103 -6.67 -27.54 -4.68
C PRO A 103 -7.47 -26.73 -5.72
N SER A 104 -7.53 -25.42 -5.56
CA SER A 104 -8.15 -24.51 -6.53
C SER A 104 -7.35 -24.50 -7.86
N PRO A 105 -7.98 -24.49 -9.04
CA PRO A 105 -7.29 -24.44 -10.33
C PRO A 105 -6.56 -23.10 -10.52
N ILE A 106 -5.27 -23.16 -10.86
CA ILE A 106 -4.49 -21.96 -11.19
C ILE A 106 -5.08 -21.29 -12.44
N TRP A 107 -5.08 -19.96 -12.47
CA TRP A 107 -5.32 -19.15 -13.67
C TRP A 107 -4.52 -19.71 -14.87
N PRO A 108 -5.14 -19.97 -16.05
CA PRO A 108 -4.50 -20.75 -17.12
C PRO A 108 -3.22 -20.16 -17.69
N TRP A 109 -3.05 -18.83 -17.60
CA TRP A 109 -1.97 -18.11 -18.29
C TRP A 109 -0.98 -17.49 -17.30
N ASN A 110 0.26 -17.97 -17.30
CA ASN A 110 1.36 -17.39 -16.52
C ASN A 110 1.98 -16.18 -17.22
N VAL A 111 1.19 -15.14 -17.44
CA VAL A 111 1.63 -13.85 -18.02
C VAL A 111 1.27 -12.69 -17.09
N PRO A 112 2.04 -11.59 -17.07
CA PRO A 112 1.62 -10.37 -16.40
C PRO A 112 0.36 -9.79 -17.05
N PRO A 113 -0.47 -9.03 -16.32
CA PRO A 113 -1.52 -8.24 -16.93
C PRO A 113 -0.91 -7.19 -17.90
N PRO A 114 -1.68 -6.69 -18.89
CA PRO A 114 -1.30 -5.53 -19.68
C PRO A 114 -0.90 -4.33 -18.82
N ARG A 115 -0.20 -3.37 -19.43
CA ARG A 115 0.13 -2.11 -18.74
C ARG A 115 -1.14 -1.33 -18.41
N GLN A 116 -1.28 -0.91 -17.15
CA GLN A 116 -2.45 -0.17 -16.64
C GLN A 116 -2.62 1.20 -17.32
N ASP A 117 -1.50 1.83 -17.64
CA ASP A 117 -1.36 3.14 -18.29
C ASP A 117 -1.45 3.07 -19.83
N ASP A 118 -1.55 1.88 -20.42
CA ASP A 118 -1.66 1.72 -21.87
C ASP A 118 -3.09 1.99 -22.37
N LEU A 119 -3.25 3.17 -22.95
CA LEU A 119 -4.50 3.64 -23.57
C LEU A 119 -4.55 3.41 -25.09
N ALA A 120 -3.67 2.59 -25.67
CA ALA A 120 -3.66 2.34 -27.12
C ALA A 120 -4.98 1.75 -27.67
N GLN A 121 -5.72 1.02 -26.83
CA GLN A 121 -7.08 0.51 -27.11
C GLN A 121 -8.17 1.30 -26.37
N GLY A 122 -7.88 2.56 -26.03
CA GLY A 122 -8.76 3.44 -25.24
C GLY A 122 -8.82 3.11 -23.75
N ALA A 123 -9.49 3.99 -23.01
CA ALA A 123 -9.79 3.79 -21.60
C ALA A 123 -11.01 2.87 -21.43
N SER A 124 -11.01 2.06 -20.36
CA SER A 124 -12.08 1.08 -20.06
C SER A 124 -13.45 1.75 -19.96
N PRO A 125 -14.41 1.42 -20.86
CA PRO A 125 -15.75 1.99 -20.82
C PRO A 125 -16.55 1.48 -19.60
N LEU A 126 -16.26 0.27 -19.12
CA LEU A 126 -16.87 -0.31 -17.93
C LEU A 126 -16.50 0.49 -16.67
N TYR A 127 -15.22 0.82 -16.53
CA TYR A 127 -14.74 1.62 -15.40
C TYR A 127 -15.25 3.07 -15.47
N ALA A 128 -15.24 3.67 -16.66
CA ALA A 128 -15.77 5.01 -16.89
C ALA A 128 -17.29 5.10 -16.65
N ALA A 129 -18.05 4.02 -16.86
CA ALA A 129 -19.47 3.93 -16.49
C ALA A 129 -19.63 3.86 -14.96
N TRP A 130 -18.88 2.97 -14.30
CA TRP A 130 -18.91 2.83 -12.84
C TRP A 130 -18.59 4.14 -12.10
N LEU A 131 -17.58 4.89 -12.57
CA LEU A 131 -17.22 6.20 -11.99
C LEU A 131 -18.37 7.23 -12.09
N LYS A 132 -19.15 7.21 -13.17
CA LYS A 132 -20.32 8.09 -13.34
C LYS A 132 -21.45 7.70 -12.39
N ASP A 133 -21.68 6.41 -12.22
CA ASP A 133 -22.69 5.89 -11.29
C ASP A 133 -22.33 6.20 -9.83
N GLU A 134 -21.05 6.09 -9.46
CA GLU A 134 -20.60 6.40 -8.10
C GLU A 134 -20.69 7.90 -7.80
N ALA A 135 -20.24 8.77 -8.72
CA ALA A 135 -20.41 10.22 -8.60
C ALA A 135 -21.89 10.64 -8.45
N LYS A 136 -22.81 9.93 -9.12
CA LYS A 136 -24.27 10.13 -8.98
C LYS A 136 -24.77 9.70 -7.59
N LYS A 137 -24.26 8.60 -7.03
CA LYS A 137 -24.59 8.16 -5.66
C LYS A 137 -24.06 9.15 -4.62
N GLU A 138 -22.85 9.69 -4.79
CA GLU A 138 -22.29 10.71 -3.89
C GLU A 138 -23.11 12.01 -3.92
N ALA A 139 -23.47 12.49 -5.11
CA ALA A 139 -24.34 13.66 -5.25
C ALA A 139 -25.69 13.48 -4.53
N SER A 140 -26.24 12.25 -4.54
CA SER A 140 -27.50 11.91 -3.86
C SER A 140 -27.38 11.74 -2.34
N LYS A 141 -26.16 11.65 -1.79
CA LYS A 141 -25.90 11.54 -0.33
C LYS A 141 -25.69 12.90 0.34
N LYS A 142 -25.57 13.98 -0.42
CA LYS A 142 -25.40 15.33 0.15
C LYS A 142 -26.73 15.77 0.79
N PRO A 143 -26.76 16.12 2.09
CA PRO A 143 -28.01 16.50 2.75
C PRO A 143 -28.67 17.70 2.07
N GLU A 144 -29.98 17.59 1.88
CA GLU A 144 -30.84 18.71 1.53
C GLU A 144 -30.69 19.80 2.60
N ALA A 145 -30.44 21.04 2.17
CA ALA A 145 -30.21 22.15 3.10
C ALA A 145 -31.50 22.44 3.92
N PRO A 146 -31.39 22.98 5.14
CA PRO A 146 -32.56 23.31 5.94
C PRO A 146 -33.48 24.28 5.19
N ASN A 147 -34.71 23.86 4.93
CA ASN A 147 -35.73 24.73 4.33
C ASN A 147 -36.26 25.72 5.36
N ASP A 148 -35.79 26.97 5.31
CA ASP A 148 -36.44 28.12 5.95
C ASP A 148 -37.58 28.65 5.05
N PRO A 149 -38.83 28.79 5.55
CA PRO A 149 -39.95 29.27 4.74
C PRO A 149 -40.22 30.78 4.93
N ALA A 150 -39.89 31.63 3.95
CA ALA A 150 -40.39 33.01 3.90
C ALA A 150 -40.43 33.68 2.50
N THR A 151 -41.64 34.03 2.06
CA THR A 151 -41.98 35.28 1.31
C THR A 151 -41.78 35.37 -0.23
N THR A 152 -42.79 34.90 -0.98
CA THR A 152 -43.81 35.72 -1.68
C THR A 152 -43.44 36.81 -2.74
N VAL A 153 -43.79 36.54 -4.04
CA VAL A 153 -44.35 37.47 -5.09
C VAL A 153 -43.36 38.49 -5.76
N ALA A 154 -43.40 38.89 -7.06
CA ALA A 154 -44.43 38.83 -8.13
C ALA A 154 -43.89 38.75 -9.61
N GLN A 155 -44.75 38.19 -10.49
CA GLN A 155 -45.10 38.55 -11.89
C GLN A 155 -44.12 38.52 -13.11
N PRO A 156 -44.66 38.37 -14.35
CA PRO A 156 -43.90 38.13 -15.60
C PRO A 156 -44.04 39.24 -16.68
N THR A 157 -43.23 39.16 -17.75
CA THR A 157 -43.52 39.79 -19.05
C THR A 157 -42.99 38.96 -20.22
N GLU A 158 -43.70 38.98 -21.35
CA GLU A 158 -43.36 38.32 -22.62
C GLU A 158 -42.20 39.01 -23.36
N GLN A 159 -41.49 38.28 -24.22
CA GLN A 159 -41.29 38.67 -25.62
C GLN A 159 -40.84 37.51 -26.51
N ALA A 160 -41.36 37.46 -27.74
CA ALA A 160 -41.08 36.43 -28.74
C ALA A 160 -40.60 37.05 -30.06
N VAL A 161 -39.69 36.40 -30.78
CA VAL A 161 -39.42 36.64 -32.22
C VAL A 161 -38.94 35.33 -32.89
N ALA A 162 -39.21 35.17 -34.20
CA ALA A 162 -38.76 34.08 -35.08
C ALA A 162 -38.00 34.68 -36.30
N ALA A 163 -37.35 33.95 -37.21
CA ALA A 163 -37.34 32.51 -37.54
C ALA A 163 -35.92 32.11 -38.04
N HIS A 164 -35.60 31.30 -39.08
CA HIS A 164 -36.37 30.56 -40.11
C HIS A 164 -35.55 29.36 -40.67
N ALA A 165 -36.25 28.33 -41.11
CA ALA A 165 -35.95 27.33 -42.17
C ALA A 165 -34.52 27.03 -42.70
N ALA A 166 -34.29 25.69 -42.82
CA ALA A 166 -33.79 24.97 -44.02
C ALA A 166 -32.28 25.02 -44.36
N GLU A 167 -31.68 24.06 -45.09
CA GLU A 167 -32.20 22.86 -45.79
C GLU A 167 -31.17 21.71 -45.79
N ALA A 168 -31.51 20.55 -46.37
CA ALA A 168 -30.65 19.36 -46.42
C ALA A 168 -29.72 19.32 -47.65
N SER A 169 -28.69 18.47 -47.63
CA SER A 169 -28.45 17.53 -48.75
C SER A 169 -27.52 16.36 -48.37
N ILE A 170 -27.39 15.40 -49.29
CA ILE A 170 -27.07 13.98 -49.08
C ILE A 170 -25.83 13.55 -49.89
N ALA A 171 -25.24 12.41 -49.51
CA ALA A 171 -24.46 11.48 -50.37
C ALA A 171 -23.11 12.01 -50.96
N SER A 172 -21.93 11.50 -50.59
CA SER A 172 -21.36 10.13 -50.76
C SER A 172 -20.61 9.90 -52.08
N THR A 173 -19.60 9.01 -51.99
CA THR A 173 -18.88 8.30 -53.09
C THR A 173 -17.71 9.04 -53.76
N SER A 174 -16.47 8.57 -53.55
CA SER A 174 -15.77 7.72 -54.55
C SER A 174 -14.34 7.32 -54.17
N THR A 175 -14.14 6.01 -54.05
CA THR A 175 -13.07 5.17 -54.64
C THR A 175 -11.67 5.74 -54.99
N LEU A 176 -10.66 5.08 -54.40
CA LEU A 176 -9.36 4.63 -54.95
C LEU A 176 -9.26 4.53 -56.50
N PRO A 177 -8.07 4.70 -57.12
CA PRO A 177 -7.12 3.57 -57.18
C PRO A 177 -5.59 3.85 -57.31
N SER A 178 -4.83 2.75 -57.17
CA SER A 178 -3.54 2.40 -57.81
C SER A 178 -2.19 2.90 -57.28
N ALA A 179 -1.25 1.94 -57.23
CA ALA A 179 0.21 2.01 -57.06
C ALA A 179 0.89 1.92 -58.48
N PRO A 180 2.19 1.58 -58.68
CA PRO A 180 3.33 1.37 -57.76
C PRO A 180 4.67 2.03 -58.20
N GLU A 181 5.76 1.77 -57.45
CA GLU A 181 7.21 1.86 -57.82
C GLU A 181 7.75 3.27 -58.25
N THR A 182 8.99 3.70 -58.00
CA THR A 182 10.30 3.02 -58.07
C THR A 182 11.37 3.70 -57.18
N GLU A 183 12.44 2.96 -56.89
CA GLU A 183 13.76 3.29 -56.30
C GLU A 183 14.28 4.75 -56.36
N THR A 184 14.96 5.21 -55.29
CA THR A 184 16.40 5.53 -55.34
C THR A 184 17.03 5.74 -53.96
N GLU A 185 18.33 5.44 -53.85
CA GLU A 185 19.17 5.70 -52.68
C GLU A 185 19.38 7.22 -52.44
N THR A 186 19.51 7.64 -51.18
CA THR A 186 20.53 8.66 -50.80
C THR A 186 20.89 8.52 -49.32
N THR A 187 22.15 8.20 -49.07
CA THR A 187 22.81 8.28 -47.76
C THR A 187 22.83 9.71 -47.23
N THR A 188 22.30 9.95 -46.03
CA THR A 188 22.72 11.08 -45.17
C THR A 188 22.54 10.75 -43.70
N ALA A 189 23.64 10.64 -42.96
CA ALA A 189 23.60 10.50 -41.51
C ALA A 189 23.38 11.86 -40.82
N PRO A 190 22.42 12.01 -39.89
CA PRO A 190 22.29 13.21 -39.08
C PRO A 190 23.33 13.24 -37.94
N PRO A 191 23.85 14.42 -37.55
CA PRO A 191 24.96 14.53 -36.62
C PRO A 191 24.58 14.22 -35.17
N ALA A 192 25.57 13.74 -34.40
CA ALA A 192 25.44 13.43 -32.98
C ALA A 192 24.99 14.66 -32.17
N ARG A 193 23.78 14.57 -31.59
CA ARG A 193 23.27 15.58 -30.66
C ARG A 193 23.93 15.35 -29.30
N VAL A 194 24.93 16.18 -28.98
CA VAL A 194 25.58 16.18 -27.66
C VAL A 194 24.54 16.46 -26.59
N LEU A 195 24.26 15.45 -25.75
CA LEU A 195 23.47 15.63 -24.54
C LEU A 195 24.32 16.38 -23.51
N PRO A 196 23.76 17.39 -22.80
CA PRO A 196 24.44 17.96 -21.64
C PRO A 196 24.63 16.88 -20.57
N PRO A 197 25.70 16.97 -19.75
CA PRO A 197 25.95 15.99 -18.69
C PRO A 197 24.76 15.93 -17.74
N ALA A 198 24.40 14.71 -17.33
CA ALA A 198 23.32 14.48 -16.39
C ALA A 198 23.55 15.29 -15.11
N GLN A 199 22.64 16.21 -14.81
CA GLN A 199 22.61 16.84 -13.49
C GLN A 199 22.40 15.74 -12.45
N GLY A 200 23.25 15.75 -11.43
CA GLY A 200 23.38 14.65 -10.48
C GLY A 200 22.05 14.27 -9.84
N LEU A 201 21.87 12.97 -9.60
CA LEU A 201 20.77 12.44 -8.80
C LEU A 201 20.71 13.23 -7.49
N SER A 202 19.56 13.85 -7.21
CA SER A 202 19.32 14.63 -6.00
C SER A 202 19.65 13.77 -4.78
N SER A 203 20.75 14.11 -4.10
CA SER A 203 21.04 13.62 -2.76
C SER A 203 19.83 13.89 -1.85
N SER A 204 19.64 13.04 -0.85
CA SER A 204 18.56 13.24 0.11
C SER A 204 18.81 14.52 0.90
N ARG A 205 17.96 15.54 0.67
CA ARG A 205 17.92 16.86 1.32
C ARG A 205 18.07 16.87 2.86
N TRP A 206 17.87 15.73 3.50
CA TRP A 206 18.09 15.49 4.93
C TRP A 206 19.56 15.48 5.37
N ALA A 207 20.52 15.32 4.45
CA ALA A 207 21.95 15.31 4.79
C ALA A 207 22.49 16.74 4.98
N ASP A 208 22.24 17.62 4.01
CA ASP A 208 22.77 18.98 3.98
C ASP A 208 22.13 19.89 5.04
N GLU A 209 20.85 19.68 5.40
CA GLU A 209 20.17 20.44 6.46
C GLU A 209 20.64 20.08 7.90
N MET A 210 21.59 19.14 8.05
CA MET A 210 22.22 18.77 9.34
C MET A 210 23.68 19.25 9.49
N GLU A 211 24.29 19.89 8.48
CA GLU A 211 25.54 20.64 8.69
C GLU A 211 25.20 21.98 9.38
N ILE A 212 25.35 21.98 10.70
CA ILE A 212 25.13 23.15 11.56
C ILE A 212 26.45 23.92 11.66
N ASP A 213 26.47 25.14 11.14
CA ASP A 213 27.60 26.10 11.17
C ASP A 213 27.78 26.80 12.54
N ASP A 214 26.97 26.44 13.55
CA ASP A 214 27.17 26.80 14.96
C ASP A 214 28.00 25.70 15.65
N ASP A 215 29.31 25.90 15.69
CA ASP A 215 30.29 25.01 16.32
C ASP A 215 29.91 24.72 17.80
N PRO A 216 29.42 23.50 18.16
CA PRO A 216 29.19 23.16 19.55
C PRO A 216 30.55 23.08 20.26
N PRO A 217 30.63 23.43 21.57
CA PRO A 217 31.91 23.43 22.29
C PRO A 217 32.59 22.07 22.13
N ALA A 218 33.78 22.08 21.52
CA ALA A 218 34.43 20.92 20.94
C ALA A 218 34.43 19.72 21.91
N LEU A 219 33.60 18.72 21.59
CA LEU A 219 33.63 17.45 22.30
C LEU A 219 34.99 16.80 22.05
N PRO A 220 35.66 16.25 23.08
CA PRO A 220 36.99 15.69 22.93
C PRO A 220 36.99 14.61 21.83
N HIS A 221 37.91 14.71 20.87
CA HIS A 221 38.03 13.86 19.67
C HIS A 221 38.37 12.38 19.95
N THR A 222 38.08 11.88 21.16
CA THR A 222 38.35 10.51 21.64
C THR A 222 37.06 9.71 21.87
N VAL A 223 35.87 10.27 21.59
CA VAL A 223 34.61 9.52 21.67
C VAL A 223 34.44 8.65 20.43
N THR A 224 34.97 7.42 20.50
CA THR A 224 34.71 6.38 19.50
C THR A 224 33.23 5.98 19.53
N LEU A 225 32.43 6.50 18.60
CA LEU A 225 30.99 6.17 18.47
C LEU A 225 30.78 4.80 17.80
N SER A 226 31.11 3.73 18.53
CA SER A 226 30.73 2.31 18.31
C SER A 226 31.12 1.52 19.58
N PRO A 227 30.33 0.56 20.11
CA PRO A 227 29.20 -0.16 19.51
C PRO A 227 27.96 -0.32 20.44
N LYS A 228 27.58 0.70 21.22
CA LYS A 228 26.58 0.56 22.31
C LYS A 228 25.24 -0.10 21.93
N VAL A 229 24.68 0.19 20.74
CA VAL A 229 23.37 -0.38 20.33
C VAL A 229 23.43 -1.88 20.09
N THR A 230 24.57 -2.40 19.62
CA THR A 230 24.75 -3.85 19.47
C THR A 230 24.89 -4.56 20.83
N GLU A 231 25.31 -3.86 21.89
CA GLU A 231 25.32 -4.37 23.26
C GLU A 231 23.94 -4.27 23.92
N GLN A 232 23.16 -3.21 23.64
CA GLN A 232 21.78 -3.09 24.12
C GLN A 232 20.92 -4.28 23.66
N ASN A 233 21.19 -4.86 22.49
CA ASN A 233 20.49 -6.04 21.97
C ASN A 233 21.06 -7.41 22.45
N ARG A 234 22.08 -7.45 23.33
CA ARG A 234 22.78 -8.70 23.74
C ARG A 234 22.20 -9.44 24.96
N GLY A 235 21.01 -9.09 25.42
CA GLY A 235 20.29 -9.95 26.37
C GLY A 235 19.83 -11.26 25.72
N GLU A 236 19.65 -12.33 26.49
CA GLU A 236 18.99 -13.57 26.03
C GLU A 236 17.48 -13.33 25.82
N LEU A 237 17.15 -12.57 24.75
CA LEU A 237 15.80 -12.38 24.27
C LEU A 237 15.32 -13.66 23.58
N LEU A 238 14.91 -14.63 24.40
CA LEU A 238 14.29 -15.87 23.94
C LEU A 238 13.07 -15.54 23.07
N ALA A 239 13.20 -15.80 21.77
CA ALA A 239 12.15 -15.54 20.80
C ALA A 239 10.88 -16.34 21.15
N PRO A 240 9.70 -15.69 21.21
CA PRO A 240 8.42 -16.40 21.31
C PRO A 240 8.26 -17.39 20.15
N LYS A 241 7.58 -18.50 20.43
CA LYS A 241 7.37 -19.59 19.45
C LYS A 241 6.90 -19.04 18.09
N GLU A 242 7.60 -19.42 17.01
CA GLU A 242 7.27 -18.95 15.66
C GLU A 242 5.90 -19.46 15.20
N PRO A 243 4.98 -18.60 14.69
CA PRO A 243 3.71 -19.02 14.13
C PRO A 243 3.92 -19.80 12.82
N SER A 244 3.14 -20.88 12.64
CA SER A 244 3.28 -21.84 11.52
C SER A 244 3.54 -21.19 10.15
N ARG A 245 4.75 -21.37 9.63
CA ARG A 245 5.19 -20.82 8.34
C ARG A 245 4.34 -21.30 7.16
N SER A 246 3.84 -22.54 7.18
CA SER A 246 2.96 -23.04 6.10
C SER A 246 1.66 -22.26 6.07
N LYS A 247 0.96 -22.15 7.20
CA LYS A 247 -0.30 -21.37 7.30
C LYS A 247 -0.09 -19.92 6.86
N ARG A 248 1.04 -19.30 7.24
CA ARG A 248 1.42 -17.97 6.77
C ARG A 248 1.61 -17.93 5.26
N LEU A 249 2.30 -18.90 4.66
CA LEU A 249 2.53 -19.00 3.21
C LEU A 249 1.24 -19.16 2.40
N ASP A 250 0.31 -20.00 2.88
CA ASP A 250 -0.94 -20.27 2.17
C ASP A 250 -1.85 -19.03 2.13
N ILE A 251 -1.89 -18.26 3.23
CA ILE A 251 -2.58 -16.96 3.26
C ILE A 251 -1.84 -15.91 2.43
N TRP A 252 -0.51 -15.89 2.49
CA TRP A 252 0.30 -14.96 1.70
C TRP A 252 0.04 -15.14 0.20
N ARG A 253 -0.02 -16.39 -0.27
CA ARG A 253 -0.41 -16.77 -1.64
C ARG A 253 -1.80 -16.26 -2.01
N ALA A 254 -2.79 -16.47 -1.14
CA ALA A 254 -4.15 -16.02 -1.38
C ALA A 254 -4.25 -14.48 -1.52
N LEU A 255 -3.56 -13.72 -0.67
CA LEU A 255 -3.60 -12.25 -0.68
C LEU A 255 -2.71 -11.62 -1.75
N ASN A 256 -1.48 -12.14 -1.95
CA ASN A 256 -0.45 -11.51 -2.79
C ASN A 256 -0.27 -12.17 -4.16
N ARG A 257 -0.84 -13.37 -4.38
CA ARG A 257 -0.70 -14.18 -5.61
C ARG A 257 0.76 -14.41 -6.03
N SER A 258 1.68 -14.49 -5.06
CA SER A 258 3.12 -14.51 -5.32
C SER A 258 3.92 -15.22 -4.22
N ASP A 259 4.77 -16.16 -4.63
CA ASP A 259 5.77 -16.84 -3.77
C ASP A 259 7.12 -16.10 -3.75
N LEU A 260 7.24 -14.95 -4.42
CA LEU A 260 8.46 -14.16 -4.49
C LEU A 260 8.49 -13.13 -3.35
N PHE A 261 9.53 -13.25 -2.52
CA PHE A 261 9.83 -12.35 -1.42
C PHE A 261 10.99 -11.43 -1.83
N VAL A 262 10.78 -10.12 -1.74
CA VAL A 262 11.79 -9.11 -2.06
C VAL A 262 12.10 -8.33 -0.78
N ALA A 263 13.38 -8.27 -0.42
CA ALA A 263 13.83 -7.63 0.80
C ALA A 263 13.32 -6.17 0.87
N PRO A 264 12.78 -5.72 2.01
CA PRO A 264 12.91 -6.33 3.33
C PRO A 264 11.89 -7.42 3.66
N VAL A 265 10.88 -7.66 2.81
CA VAL A 265 9.97 -8.81 3.00
C VAL A 265 10.74 -10.07 2.64
N CYS A 266 11.05 -10.91 3.64
CA CYS A 266 11.91 -12.08 3.49
C CYS A 266 11.15 -13.42 3.56
N GLY A 267 9.84 -13.36 3.81
CA GLY A 267 8.97 -14.51 3.95
C GLY A 267 7.50 -14.08 4.10
N PRO A 268 6.58 -15.04 4.23
CA PRO A 268 5.16 -14.75 4.25
C PRO A 268 4.76 -14.07 5.55
N PHE A 269 4.49 -12.76 5.52
CA PHE A 269 4.33 -11.93 6.72
C PHE A 269 5.60 -11.85 7.60
N GLU A 270 6.77 -11.84 6.95
CA GLU A 270 8.08 -11.66 7.61
C GLU A 270 8.80 -10.42 7.05
N VAL A 271 9.27 -9.54 7.92
CA VAL A 271 10.02 -8.33 7.56
C VAL A 271 11.36 -8.29 8.29
N LEU A 272 12.45 -8.07 7.54
CA LEU A 272 13.80 -7.99 8.11
C LEU A 272 13.95 -6.79 9.06
N LEU A 273 14.83 -6.93 10.04
CA LEU A 273 15.31 -5.84 10.88
C LEU A 273 16.79 -5.59 10.59
N PRO A 274 17.24 -4.32 10.49
CA PRO A 274 18.66 -4.03 10.35
C PRO A 274 19.40 -4.24 11.68
N GLU A 275 20.65 -4.70 11.64
CA GLU A 275 21.43 -5.04 12.85
C GLU A 275 21.63 -3.85 13.82
N TRP A 276 21.50 -2.61 13.33
CA TRP A 276 21.65 -1.39 14.10
C TRP A 276 20.37 -0.94 14.82
N LEU A 277 19.22 -1.59 14.58
CA LEU A 277 17.95 -1.25 15.23
C LEU A 277 18.03 -1.52 16.73
N ASP A 278 17.65 -0.56 17.58
CA ASP A 278 17.44 -0.82 19.00
C ASP A 278 16.13 -1.60 19.20
N PHE A 279 16.22 -2.93 19.23
CA PHE A 279 15.07 -3.82 19.39
C PHE A 279 14.45 -3.66 20.78
N ASN A 280 15.28 -3.39 21.80
CA ASN A 280 14.82 -3.24 23.16
C ASN A 280 14.00 -1.96 23.36
N ALA A 281 14.42 -0.83 22.78
CA ALA A 281 13.64 0.41 22.83
C ALA A 281 12.42 0.40 21.90
N LEU A 282 12.53 -0.20 20.69
CA LEU A 282 11.51 -0.03 19.65
C LEU A 282 10.51 -1.19 19.53
N VAL A 283 10.79 -2.39 20.06
CA VAL A 283 9.87 -3.55 19.94
C VAL A 283 9.56 -4.19 21.30
N TRP A 284 10.58 -4.44 22.12
CA TRP A 284 10.40 -5.13 23.40
C TRP A 284 9.81 -4.22 24.48
N GLY A 285 10.34 -3.00 24.57
CA GLY A 285 10.06 -2.04 25.63
C GLY A 285 10.75 -2.38 26.96
N PRO A 286 10.65 -1.49 27.96
CA PRO A 286 11.26 -1.70 29.27
C PRO A 286 10.78 -3.01 29.91
N LYS A 287 11.70 -3.97 30.07
CA LYS A 287 11.42 -5.33 30.61
C LYS A 287 10.30 -6.09 29.87
N GLY A 288 10.06 -5.81 28.59
CA GLY A 288 9.01 -6.45 27.80
C GLY A 288 7.61 -5.83 27.94
N ALA A 289 7.49 -4.66 28.60
CA ALA A 289 6.21 -4.02 28.86
C ALA A 289 5.45 -3.65 27.57
N ASP A 290 6.09 -2.99 26.60
CA ASP A 290 5.50 -2.65 25.30
C ASP A 290 5.03 -3.92 24.57
N PHE A 291 5.87 -4.96 24.55
CA PHE A 291 5.53 -6.22 23.87
C PHE A 291 4.33 -6.94 24.50
N ALA A 292 4.24 -6.94 25.83
CA ALA A 292 3.12 -7.51 26.57
C ALA A 292 1.83 -6.68 26.39
N TYR A 293 1.92 -5.36 26.48
CA TYR A 293 0.80 -4.44 26.23
C TYR A 293 0.27 -4.60 24.81
N MET A 294 1.16 -4.65 23.82
CA MET A 294 0.83 -4.85 22.41
C MET A 294 0.02 -6.14 22.18
N HIS A 295 0.41 -7.25 22.79
CA HIS A 295 -0.30 -8.53 22.68
C HIS A 295 -1.58 -8.65 23.52
N LYS A 296 -1.77 -7.76 24.50
CA LYS A 296 -2.95 -7.74 25.37
C LYS A 296 -4.03 -6.80 24.87
N GLU A 297 -3.64 -5.66 24.30
CA GLU A 297 -4.53 -4.53 24.02
C GLU A 297 -4.54 -4.08 22.55
N LEU A 298 -3.47 -4.30 21.77
CA LEU A 298 -3.33 -3.72 20.42
C LEU A 298 -3.49 -4.74 19.29
N ILE A 299 -3.29 -6.02 19.59
CA ILE A 299 -3.35 -7.14 18.66
C ILE A 299 -4.52 -8.04 19.04
N ASP A 300 -5.21 -8.53 18.02
CA ASP A 300 -6.25 -9.55 18.12
C ASP A 300 -5.78 -10.83 18.85
N GLU A 301 -6.60 -11.43 19.74
CA GLU A 301 -6.21 -12.58 20.58
C GLU A 301 -5.59 -13.75 19.79
N ASP A 302 -6.12 -14.00 18.59
CA ASP A 302 -5.70 -15.10 17.71
C ASP A 302 -4.48 -14.77 16.83
N LEU A 303 -4.00 -13.53 16.83
CA LEU A 303 -2.78 -13.10 16.15
C LEU A 303 -1.60 -12.97 17.14
N VAL A 304 -0.39 -12.97 16.58
CA VAL A 304 0.88 -12.80 17.31
C VAL A 304 1.91 -12.10 16.43
N ILE A 305 2.70 -11.22 17.03
CA ILE A 305 3.98 -10.75 16.50
C ILE A 305 5.08 -11.42 17.30
N THR A 306 6.01 -12.07 16.61
CA THR A 306 7.25 -12.59 17.19
C THR A 306 8.44 -12.16 16.33
N TRP A 307 9.63 -12.62 16.67
CA TRP A 307 10.85 -12.40 15.91
C TRP A 307 11.62 -13.71 15.72
N ALA A 308 12.55 -13.72 14.78
CA ALA A 308 13.64 -14.70 14.78
C ALA A 308 14.95 -14.01 15.17
N THR A 309 15.85 -14.76 15.80
CA THR A 309 17.21 -14.32 16.12
C THR A 309 18.22 -14.90 15.13
N THR A 310 19.32 -14.18 14.91
CA THR A 310 20.52 -14.75 14.29
C THR A 310 21.16 -15.80 15.21
N ASN A 311 22.15 -16.54 14.69
CA ASN A 311 23.02 -17.43 15.46
C ASN A 311 23.78 -16.70 16.61
N LYS A 312 23.78 -15.36 16.64
CA LYS A 312 24.39 -14.52 17.68
C LYS A 312 23.37 -14.04 18.73
N GLY A 313 22.13 -14.53 18.71
CA GLY A 313 21.04 -14.09 19.60
C GLY A 313 20.39 -12.76 19.22
N VAL A 314 20.95 -12.00 18.29
CA VAL A 314 20.42 -10.69 17.85
C VAL A 314 19.15 -10.89 17.00
N PRO A 315 18.01 -10.23 17.31
CA PRO A 315 16.80 -10.24 16.47
C PRO A 315 17.07 -9.78 15.03
N SER A 316 16.60 -10.53 14.04
CA SER A 316 16.89 -10.31 12.61
C SER A 316 15.69 -10.06 11.71
N LYS A 317 14.48 -10.43 12.18
CA LYS A 317 13.21 -10.21 11.47
C LYS A 317 12.04 -10.25 12.44
N LEU A 318 11.00 -9.48 12.15
CA LEU A 318 9.67 -9.67 12.74
C LEU A 318 8.85 -10.62 11.89
N ILE A 319 7.99 -11.39 12.55
CA ILE A 319 7.13 -12.42 11.99
C ILE A 319 5.73 -12.22 12.55
N VAL A 320 4.75 -12.04 11.66
CA VAL A 320 3.33 -11.90 12.05
C VAL A 320 2.58 -13.17 11.65
N GLY A 321 1.73 -13.69 12.53
CA GLY A 321 0.96 -14.89 12.24
C GLY A 321 -0.14 -15.17 13.27
N PHE A 322 -0.63 -16.40 13.26
CA PHE A 322 -1.62 -16.87 14.23
C PHE A 322 -0.97 -17.47 15.46
N ARG A 323 -1.56 -17.23 16.64
CA ARG A 323 -1.19 -17.92 17.87
C ARG A 323 -1.54 -19.40 17.75
N ASP A 324 -0.58 -20.28 18.04
CA ASP A 324 -0.82 -21.73 18.06
C ASP A 324 -1.85 -22.08 19.15
N GLY A 325 -2.90 -22.84 18.77
CA GLY A 325 -3.77 -23.51 19.75
C GLY A 325 -5.28 -23.60 19.43
N LYS A 326 -5.84 -22.76 18.54
CA LYS A 326 -7.31 -22.74 18.31
C LYS A 326 -7.77 -22.72 16.84
N VAL A 327 -6.86 -22.74 15.88
CA VAL A 327 -7.22 -22.65 14.44
C VAL A 327 -7.30 -24.04 13.84
N GLY A 328 -8.53 -24.48 13.53
CA GLY A 328 -8.83 -25.72 12.80
C GLY A 328 -8.24 -25.74 11.37
N SER A 329 -8.62 -26.74 10.58
CA SER A 329 -8.09 -26.92 9.21
C SER A 329 -8.41 -25.76 8.27
N HIS A 330 -9.49 -25.03 8.50
CA HIS A 330 -9.88 -23.85 7.72
C HIS A 330 -9.68 -22.56 8.50
N ILE A 331 -9.07 -21.58 7.82
CA ILE A 331 -8.89 -20.20 8.30
C ILE A 331 -9.96 -19.35 7.61
N PRO A 332 -10.96 -18.79 8.34
CA PRO A 332 -11.96 -17.90 7.74
C PRO A 332 -11.32 -16.68 7.07
N LEU A 333 -11.91 -16.19 5.98
CA LEU A 333 -11.41 -15.04 5.21
C LEU A 333 -11.12 -13.82 6.13
N CYS A 334 -12.05 -13.48 7.02
CA CYS A 334 -11.89 -12.39 7.98
C CYS A 334 -10.67 -12.49 8.91
N LYS A 335 -10.10 -13.70 9.09
CA LYS A 335 -8.85 -13.90 9.83
C LYS A 335 -7.62 -13.65 8.94
N MET A 336 -7.66 -14.10 7.69
CA MET A 336 -6.65 -13.80 6.67
C MET A 336 -6.51 -12.27 6.52
N ASP A 337 -7.65 -11.60 6.55
CA ASP A 337 -7.78 -10.15 6.45
C ASP A 337 -7.10 -9.42 7.62
N ARG A 338 -7.38 -9.83 8.86
CA ARG A 338 -6.76 -9.27 10.08
C ARG A 338 -5.24 -9.50 10.11
N LEU A 339 -4.76 -10.66 9.64
CA LEU A 339 -3.32 -10.92 9.50
C LEU A 339 -2.67 -9.97 8.46
N GLY A 340 -3.33 -9.76 7.32
CA GLY A 340 -2.89 -8.81 6.31
C GLY A 340 -2.80 -7.37 6.86
N LEU A 341 -3.86 -6.91 7.53
CA LEU A 341 -3.92 -5.59 8.15
C LEU A 341 -2.83 -5.39 9.21
N LEU A 342 -2.64 -6.36 10.11
CA LEU A 342 -1.60 -6.30 11.14
C LEU A 342 -0.20 -6.23 10.51
N PHE A 343 0.06 -7.02 9.46
CA PHE A 343 1.35 -6.96 8.76
C PHE A 343 1.55 -5.63 8.02
N THR A 344 0.52 -5.04 7.40
CA THR A 344 0.59 -3.68 6.84
C THR A 344 1.03 -2.68 7.91
N ARG A 345 0.40 -2.69 9.10
CA ARG A 345 0.75 -1.78 10.21
C ARG A 345 2.20 -2.00 10.70
N VAL A 346 2.65 -3.26 10.82
CA VAL A 346 4.05 -3.60 11.15
C VAL A 346 5.02 -3.10 10.09
N THR A 347 4.70 -3.24 8.79
CA THR A 347 5.55 -2.71 7.72
C THR A 347 5.57 -1.19 7.66
N ASN A 348 4.47 -0.51 7.98
CA ASN A 348 4.44 0.96 8.05
C ASN A 348 5.33 1.45 9.20
N TRP A 349 5.26 0.81 10.38
CA TRP A 349 6.23 1.07 11.46
C TRP A 349 7.68 0.79 11.01
N ALA A 350 7.92 -0.29 10.26
CA ALA A 350 9.25 -0.60 9.77
C ALA A 350 9.82 0.49 8.85
N VAL A 351 9.00 1.11 7.98
CA VAL A 351 9.40 2.29 7.18
C VAL A 351 9.88 3.44 8.07
N ASP A 352 9.14 3.77 9.12
CA ASP A 352 9.51 4.83 10.06
C ASP A 352 10.79 4.47 10.82
N ALA A 353 10.87 3.26 11.37
CA ALA A 353 12.04 2.78 12.11
C ALA A 353 13.30 2.77 11.23
N TYR A 354 13.17 2.38 9.96
CA TYR A 354 14.24 2.42 8.95
C TYR A 354 14.72 3.85 8.66
N ALA A 355 13.80 4.82 8.67
CA ALA A 355 14.13 6.23 8.56
C ALA A 355 14.83 6.80 9.82
N GLY A 356 14.96 6.02 10.90
CA GLY A 356 15.57 6.41 12.17
C GLY A 356 14.58 6.99 13.20
N ASN A 357 13.27 6.78 13.02
CA ASN A 357 12.23 7.30 13.90
C ASN A 357 12.20 6.52 15.24
N PRO A 358 12.27 7.19 16.42
CA PRO A 358 12.31 6.55 17.74
C PRO A 358 10.92 6.11 18.26
N LYS A 359 9.98 5.80 17.35
CA LYS A 359 8.62 5.35 17.70
C LYS A 359 8.61 3.84 17.95
N SER A 360 8.16 3.40 19.13
CA SER A 360 7.99 1.96 19.38
C SER A 360 6.86 1.36 18.54
N LEU A 361 6.96 0.07 18.24
CA LEU A 361 5.93 -0.67 17.49
C LEU A 361 4.59 -0.64 18.23
N ALA A 362 4.60 -0.73 19.57
CA ALA A 362 3.40 -0.59 20.39
C ALA A 362 2.76 0.80 20.23
N SER A 363 3.55 1.88 20.29
CA SER A 363 3.06 3.25 20.01
C SER A 363 2.49 3.38 18.60
N SER A 364 3.12 2.76 17.60
CA SER A 364 2.64 2.79 16.21
C SER A 364 1.32 2.04 16.03
N LEU A 365 1.20 0.82 16.56
CA LEU A 365 -0.04 0.04 16.53
C LEU A 365 -1.16 0.69 17.34
N GLY A 366 -0.84 1.33 18.47
CA GLY A 366 -1.81 2.05 19.29
C GLY A 366 -2.39 3.27 18.58
N VAL A 367 -1.57 3.98 17.78
CA VAL A 367 -2.05 5.08 16.94
C VAL A 367 -2.84 4.55 15.75
N ALA A 368 -2.38 3.50 15.07
CA ALA A 368 -3.12 2.88 13.97
C ALA A 368 -4.53 2.42 14.42
N ARG A 369 -4.65 1.76 15.57
CA ARG A 369 -5.94 1.34 16.16
C ARG A 369 -6.93 2.50 16.35
N VAL A 370 -6.45 3.71 16.59
CA VAL A 370 -7.27 4.92 16.78
C VAL A 370 -7.60 5.62 15.46
N LEU A 371 -6.69 5.54 14.49
CA LEU A 371 -6.85 6.17 13.16
C LEU A 371 -7.64 5.30 12.17
N ASP A 372 -7.82 4.01 12.47
CA ASP A 372 -8.69 3.10 11.75
C ASP A 372 -10.17 3.55 11.86
N ASN A 373 -10.55 4.51 11.00
CA ASN A 373 -11.88 4.50 10.42
C ASN A 373 -12.07 3.14 9.72
N GLU A 374 -13.26 2.55 9.78
CA GLU A 374 -13.62 1.26 9.16
C GLU A 374 -13.63 1.28 7.61
N SER A 375 -12.83 2.14 6.98
CA SER A 375 -12.67 2.30 5.54
C SER A 375 -11.89 1.13 4.93
N MET A 376 -12.55 -0.03 4.95
CA MET A 376 -12.49 -1.14 4.01
C MET A 376 -11.37 -1.05 2.94
N TYR A 377 -10.26 -1.73 3.25
CA TYR A 377 -9.39 -2.38 2.27
C TYR A 377 -8.71 -1.51 1.20
N GLU A 378 -7.44 -1.17 1.43
CA GLU A 378 -6.45 -1.38 0.36
C GLU A 378 -5.76 -2.74 0.56
N PRO A 379 -5.65 -3.59 -0.48
CA PRO A 379 -4.81 -4.78 -0.44
C PRO A 379 -3.35 -4.42 -0.11
N PHE A 380 -2.63 -5.30 0.60
CA PHE A 380 -1.24 -5.12 1.01
C PHE A 380 -0.32 -4.62 -0.13
N LYS A 381 -0.10 -3.30 -0.18
CA LYS A 381 0.77 -2.60 -1.14
C LYS A 381 1.99 -1.85 -0.55
N PRO A 382 2.49 -2.08 0.68
CA PRO A 382 3.63 -1.31 1.21
C PRO A 382 4.95 -1.55 0.47
N ARG A 383 4.99 -2.45 -0.55
CA ARG A 383 6.18 -2.76 -1.36
C ARG A 383 6.94 -1.53 -1.84
N GLY A 384 6.27 -0.44 -2.21
CA GLY A 384 6.94 0.78 -2.70
C GLY A 384 7.78 1.48 -1.63
N SER A 385 7.13 2.02 -0.60
CA SER A 385 7.79 2.75 0.49
C SER A 385 8.74 1.88 1.30
N LEU A 386 8.35 0.63 1.59
CA LEU A 386 9.13 -0.29 2.39
C LEU A 386 10.42 -0.76 1.69
N SER A 387 10.35 -1.10 0.39
CA SER A 387 11.56 -1.48 -0.35
C SER A 387 12.48 -0.29 -0.55
N LYS A 388 11.93 0.92 -0.78
CA LYS A 388 12.71 2.15 -0.85
C LYS A 388 13.45 2.43 0.46
N ALA A 389 12.74 2.50 1.59
CA ALA A 389 13.36 2.77 2.89
C ALA A 389 14.44 1.74 3.26
N TRP A 390 14.24 0.46 2.90
CA TRP A 390 15.25 -0.58 3.08
C TRP A 390 16.49 -0.39 2.19
N GLN A 391 16.29 0.03 0.94
CA GLN A 391 17.37 0.35 0.01
C GLN A 391 18.17 1.58 0.46
N ASP A 392 17.48 2.63 0.93
CA ASP A 392 18.09 3.84 1.50
C ASP A 392 19.02 3.49 2.70
N ILE A 393 18.63 2.51 3.55
CA ILE A 393 19.52 1.99 4.61
C ILE A 393 20.72 1.23 4.04
N LYS A 394 20.51 0.37 3.04
CA LYS A 394 21.60 -0.44 2.47
C LYS A 394 22.69 0.43 1.85
N GLU A 395 22.29 1.52 1.20
CA GLU A 395 23.21 2.50 0.60
C GLU A 395 23.91 3.35 1.65
N SER A 396 23.31 3.54 2.84
CA SER A 396 23.79 4.50 3.84
C SER A 396 23.63 4.03 5.30
N MET A 397 24.05 2.79 5.59
CA MET A 397 23.77 2.13 6.88
C MET A 397 24.31 2.91 8.09
N HIS A 398 25.49 3.52 7.97
CA HIS A 398 26.08 4.36 9.01
C HIS A 398 25.29 5.64 9.27
N HIS A 399 24.70 6.26 8.23
CA HIS A 399 23.85 7.44 8.41
C HIS A 399 22.50 7.09 9.02
N ALA A 400 21.89 5.96 8.62
CA ALA A 400 20.65 5.48 9.24
C ALA A 400 20.86 5.16 10.74
N HIS A 401 21.94 4.46 11.08
CA HIS A 401 22.31 4.18 12.47
C HIS A 401 22.57 5.45 13.29
N ARG A 402 23.38 6.39 12.77
CA ARG A 402 23.66 7.67 13.43
C ARG A 402 22.37 8.44 13.68
N ARG A 403 21.53 8.59 12.66
CA ARG A 403 20.24 9.31 12.74
C ARG A 403 19.30 8.69 13.77
N ALA A 404 19.24 7.36 13.87
CA ALA A 404 18.44 6.69 14.90
C ALA A 404 18.97 6.95 16.33
N GLY A 405 20.30 6.98 16.50
CA GLY A 405 20.95 7.36 17.76
C GLY A 405 20.69 8.81 18.14
N ASP A 406 20.92 9.74 17.20
CA ASP A 406 20.67 11.18 17.36
C ASP A 406 19.19 11.42 17.71
N ALA A 407 18.26 10.78 16.99
CA ALA A 407 16.84 10.94 17.22
C ALA A 407 16.40 10.44 18.60
N SER A 408 17.02 9.36 19.10
CA SER A 408 16.76 8.81 20.43
C SER A 408 17.32 9.71 21.53
N ALA A 409 18.55 10.20 21.39
CA ALA A 409 19.16 11.15 22.32
C ALA A 409 18.40 12.50 22.34
N PHE A 410 17.92 12.97 21.19
CA PHE A 410 17.11 14.18 21.09
C PHE A 410 15.71 13.99 21.68
N LYS A 411 15.11 12.78 21.56
CA LYS A 411 13.89 12.39 22.28
C LYS A 411 14.09 12.50 23.78
N GLU A 412 15.13 11.88 24.33
CA GLU A 412 15.44 11.93 25.76
C GLU A 412 15.66 13.38 26.25
N LYS A 413 16.45 14.18 25.51
CA LYS A 413 16.76 15.57 25.87
C LYS A 413 15.55 16.51 25.84
N LEU A 414 14.63 16.36 24.88
CA LEU A 414 13.50 17.28 24.70
C LEU A 414 12.17 16.78 25.28
N ALA A 415 12.05 15.49 25.62
CA ALA A 415 10.83 14.95 26.21
C ALA A 415 10.31 15.73 27.43
N PRO A 416 11.14 16.15 28.40
CA PRO A 416 10.68 16.96 29.53
C PRO A 416 10.05 18.30 29.10
N GLN A 417 10.57 18.95 28.06
CA GLN A 417 10.01 20.22 27.58
C GLN A 417 8.62 20.01 26.97
N VAL A 418 8.45 18.98 26.14
CA VAL A 418 7.14 18.67 25.54
C VAL A 418 6.14 18.26 26.61
N VAL A 419 6.55 17.48 27.62
CA VAL A 419 5.73 17.11 28.79
C VAL A 419 5.21 18.34 29.51
N GLU A 420 6.06 19.34 29.80
CA GLU A 420 5.60 20.58 30.46
C GLU A 420 4.67 21.40 29.57
N ILE A 421 4.93 21.49 28.26
CA ILE A 421 4.03 22.19 27.33
C ILE A 421 2.66 21.49 27.25
N LEU A 422 2.62 20.15 27.28
CA LEU A 422 1.39 19.36 27.26
C LEU A 422 0.48 19.58 28.49
N LYS A 423 1.04 20.06 29.61
CA LYS A 423 0.28 20.43 30.82
C LYS A 423 -0.37 21.82 30.76
N THR A 424 -0.04 22.63 29.75
CA THR A 424 -0.57 24.01 29.62
C THR A 424 -2.01 24.02 29.11
N CYS A 425 -2.73 25.13 29.32
CA CYS A 425 -4.13 25.28 28.89
C CYS A 425 -4.36 25.28 27.36
N ASN A 426 -3.30 25.42 26.55
CA ASN A 426 -3.39 25.36 25.09
C ASN A 426 -2.17 24.61 24.51
N PRO A 427 -2.12 23.27 24.67
CA PRO A 427 -0.93 22.50 24.32
C PRO A 427 -0.68 22.50 22.80
N ALA A 428 -1.72 22.42 21.98
CA ALA A 428 -1.59 22.41 20.52
C ALA A 428 -0.86 23.65 19.98
N GLN A 429 -1.26 24.85 20.43
CA GLN A 429 -0.64 26.10 19.98
C GLN A 429 0.75 26.28 20.58
N ASN A 430 0.94 25.95 21.85
CA ASN A 430 2.23 26.10 22.52
C ASN A 430 3.30 25.15 21.94
N ILE A 431 2.94 23.89 21.64
CA ILE A 431 3.83 22.96 20.92
C ILE A 431 4.09 23.47 19.50
N LYS A 432 3.09 24.01 18.79
CA LYS A 432 3.28 24.57 17.44
C LYS A 432 4.33 25.70 17.45
N THR A 433 4.25 26.62 18.40
CA THR A 433 5.24 27.70 18.60
C THR A 433 6.63 27.14 18.96
N TRP A 434 6.72 26.21 19.91
CA TRP A 434 7.98 25.59 20.32
C TRP A 434 8.63 24.76 19.20
N ALA A 435 7.83 24.09 18.38
CA ALA A 435 8.32 23.26 17.28
C ALA A 435 8.83 24.12 16.12
N LEU A 436 8.06 25.16 15.73
CA LEU A 436 8.43 26.04 14.62
C LEU A 436 9.48 27.11 14.96
N GLY A 437 9.76 27.33 16.25
CA GLY A 437 10.70 28.35 16.74
C GLY A 437 12.18 28.14 16.36
N GLN A 438 12.57 26.95 15.89
CA GLN A 438 13.92 26.66 15.38
C GLN A 438 13.84 26.02 13.99
N ARG A 439 13.87 26.85 12.94
CA ARG A 439 13.63 26.43 11.54
C ARG A 439 14.39 25.15 11.12
N ALA A 440 15.69 25.06 11.42
CA ALA A 440 16.53 23.91 11.07
C ALA A 440 16.08 22.58 11.71
N THR A 441 15.43 22.62 12.87
CA THR A 441 14.95 21.40 13.57
C THR A 441 13.43 21.26 13.59
N SER A 442 12.68 22.18 12.95
CA SER A 442 11.21 22.24 13.03
C SER A 442 10.53 20.92 12.70
N ARG A 443 10.94 20.26 11.61
CA ARG A 443 10.32 18.99 11.18
C ARG A 443 10.58 17.85 12.17
N PHE A 444 11.80 17.81 12.73
CA PHE A 444 12.15 16.86 13.79
C PHE A 444 11.38 17.14 15.08
N ARG A 445 11.28 18.41 15.49
CA ARG A 445 10.50 18.85 16.66
C ARG A 445 9.01 18.50 16.53
N ILE A 446 8.42 18.68 15.35
CA ILE A 446 7.03 18.28 15.06
C ILE A 446 6.88 16.76 15.23
N MET A 447 7.75 15.97 14.58
CA MET A 447 7.74 14.51 14.73
C MET A 447 7.83 14.13 16.22
N LEU A 448 8.85 14.61 16.93
CA LEU A 448 9.10 14.26 18.31
C LEU A 448 7.94 14.63 19.25
N ALA A 449 7.40 15.84 19.13
CA ALA A 449 6.26 16.24 19.96
C ALA A 449 5.01 15.42 19.65
N THR A 450 4.81 15.01 18.40
CA THR A 450 3.74 14.07 18.02
C THR A 450 3.90 12.74 18.75
N LEU A 451 5.12 12.18 18.78
CA LEU A 451 5.40 10.91 19.45
C LEU A 451 5.13 10.97 20.95
N ILE A 452 5.66 11.99 21.63
CA ILE A 452 5.51 12.15 23.09
C ILE A 452 4.04 12.37 23.46
N TRP A 453 3.30 13.17 22.68
CA TRP A 453 1.88 13.39 22.90
C TRP A 453 1.06 12.10 22.67
N GLN A 454 1.43 11.28 21.67
CA GLN A 454 0.82 9.96 21.44
C GLN A 454 1.15 8.95 22.55
N GLU A 455 2.33 9.02 23.16
CA GLU A 455 2.79 8.11 24.23
C GLU A 455 2.18 8.45 25.60
N LEU A 456 1.92 9.73 25.89
CA LEU A 456 1.30 10.19 27.15
C LEU A 456 -0.23 10.19 27.11
N GLY A 457 -0.81 10.06 25.91
CA GLY A 457 -2.21 10.31 25.65
C GLY A 457 -3.12 9.08 25.74
N ASP A 458 -4.39 9.32 26.08
CA ASP A 458 -5.47 8.42 25.73
C ASP A 458 -5.72 8.42 24.21
N ASP A 459 -6.69 7.63 23.74
CA ASP A 459 -6.97 7.52 22.31
C ASP A 459 -7.43 8.85 21.69
N LYS A 460 -8.13 9.70 22.45
CA LYS A 460 -8.50 11.05 22.03
C LYS A 460 -7.26 11.94 21.84
N ALA A 461 -6.29 11.88 22.75
CA ALA A 461 -5.03 12.60 22.65
C ALA A 461 -4.14 12.07 21.52
N LYS A 462 -4.12 10.75 21.23
CA LYS A 462 -3.41 10.18 20.06
C LYS A 462 -3.95 10.75 18.74
N LEU A 463 -5.28 10.81 18.60
CA LEU A 463 -5.95 11.40 17.43
C LEU A 463 -5.66 12.91 17.32
N ALA A 464 -5.73 13.64 18.43
CA ALA A 464 -5.43 15.07 18.47
C ALA A 464 -3.96 15.35 18.06
N ALA A 465 -3.01 14.59 18.60
CA ALA A 465 -1.60 14.68 18.26
C ALA A 465 -1.35 14.37 16.76
N TYR A 466 -2.01 13.35 16.21
CA TYR A 466 -1.93 13.03 14.79
C TYR A 466 -2.44 14.18 13.90
N ASN A 467 -3.64 14.71 14.17
CA ASN A 467 -4.22 15.81 13.39
C ASN A 467 -3.36 17.08 13.49
N TRP A 468 -2.93 17.43 14.71
CA TRP A 468 -1.98 18.51 14.94
C TRP A 468 -0.69 18.36 14.13
N SER A 469 -0.12 17.15 14.06
CA SER A 469 1.11 16.91 13.32
C SER A 469 0.95 17.17 11.82
N ARG A 470 -0.22 16.85 11.25
CA ARG A 470 -0.52 17.12 9.84
C ARG A 470 -0.60 18.62 9.59
N GLU A 471 -1.34 19.35 10.43
CA GLU A 471 -1.47 20.81 10.34
C GLU A 471 -0.13 21.54 10.52
N ALA A 472 0.72 21.06 11.44
CA ALA A 472 2.05 21.61 11.68
C ALA A 472 2.98 21.38 10.49
N ASN A 473 2.98 20.18 9.89
CA ASN A 473 3.75 19.89 8.67
C ASN A 473 3.25 20.71 7.46
N ALA A 474 1.94 20.87 7.29
CA ALA A 474 1.38 21.73 6.24
C ALA A 474 1.77 23.21 6.44
N SER A 475 1.73 23.70 7.69
CA SER A 475 2.21 25.05 8.03
C SER A 475 3.69 25.25 7.70
N LEU A 476 4.53 24.22 7.96
CA LEU A 476 5.96 24.26 7.66
C LEU A 476 6.20 24.31 6.13
N ALA A 477 5.49 23.49 5.35
CA ALA A 477 5.62 23.45 3.90
C ALA A 477 5.27 24.80 3.24
N ASN A 478 4.17 25.43 3.69
CA ASN A 478 3.75 26.76 3.19
C ASN A 478 4.81 27.84 3.49
N ASN A 479 5.41 27.82 4.69
CA ASN A 479 6.46 28.77 5.06
C ASN A 479 7.74 28.59 4.23
N THR A 480 8.10 27.35 3.88
CA THR A 480 9.26 27.09 3.00
C THR A 480 9.01 27.51 1.54
N GLY A 481 7.78 27.37 1.04
CA GLY A 481 7.42 27.77 -0.33
C GLY A 481 7.32 29.29 -0.53
N ALA A 482 7.10 30.06 0.53
CA ALA A 482 7.05 31.54 0.48
C ALA A 482 8.43 32.21 0.63
N SER A 483 9.51 31.42 0.78
CA SER A 483 10.90 31.91 0.92
C SER A 483 11.80 31.54 -0.27
N GLN A 484 11.20 31.01 -1.35
CA GLN A 484 11.82 30.69 -2.64
C GLN A 484 11.14 31.51 -3.74
#